data_AF-A0A0W7WL98-F1
#
_entry.id   AF-A0A0W7WL98-F1
#
_cell.length_a   1.000
_cell.length_b   1.000
_cell.length_c   1.000
_cell.angle_alpha   90.00
_cell.angle_beta   90.00
_cell.angle_gamma   90.00
#
_symmetry.space_group_name_H-M   'P 1'
#
loop_
_entity.id
_entity.type
_entity.pdbx_description
1 polymer ?
#
loop_
_entity_poly.entity_id
_entity_poly.type
_entity_poly.pdbx_seq_one_letter_code
_entity_poly.pdbx_strand_id
1 'polypeptide(L)'
;MNFLPEPDPVVLGFFFFKKFVYLEVLAVLAALRLAVGQGIARWPALVALLMALGGVATVLAPAAGLNEGPLYVSAARFMGQSGGMAALLVPSAVFLISTITPRARWRWLDILHLLMLAGLLLAWWWIG
;
A
#
# COMPACT_ATOMS: atom_id res chain seq x y z
N MET A 1 6.62 38.54 5.23
CA MET A 1 6.78 37.74 3.99
C MET A 1 7.37 36.40 4.40
N ASN A 2 6.58 35.32 4.32
CA ASN A 2 7.08 33.98 4.64
C ASN A 2 7.92 33.48 3.45
N PHE A 3 9.24 33.42 3.63
CA PHE A 3 10.26 33.02 2.65
C PHE A 3 10.42 31.49 2.58
N LEU A 4 9.33 30.73 2.68
CA LEU A 4 9.40 29.27 2.51
C LEU A 4 9.16 28.94 1.04
N PRO A 5 10.11 28.30 0.34
CA PRO A 5 9.85 27.81 -1.01
C PRO A 5 8.68 26.82 -0.96
N GLU A 6 7.70 26.99 -1.85
CA GLU A 6 6.59 26.06 -1.99
C GLU A 6 7.13 24.68 -2.39
N PRO A 7 6.67 23.60 -1.74
CA PRO A 7 7.14 22.26 -2.07
C PRO A 7 6.73 21.89 -3.50
N ASP A 8 7.65 21.26 -4.23
CA ASP A 8 7.43 20.80 -5.59
C ASP A 8 6.12 19.97 -5.67
N PRO A 9 5.17 20.34 -6.55
CA PRO A 9 3.90 19.63 -6.71
C PRO A 9 4.07 18.12 -6.96
N VAL A 10 5.15 17.70 -7.62
CA VAL A 10 5.44 16.28 -7.90
C VAL A 10 5.73 15.53 -6.60
N VAL A 11 6.48 16.16 -5.69
CA VAL A 11 6.82 15.60 -4.38
C VAL A 11 5.58 15.48 -3.50
N LEU A 12 4.74 16.52 -3.48
CA LEU A 12 3.45 16.49 -2.77
C LEU A 12 2.54 15.37 -3.31
N GLY A 13 2.43 15.25 -4.64
CA GLY A 13 1.65 14.20 -5.28
C GLY A 13 2.14 12.80 -4.91
N PHE A 14 3.46 12.58 -4.89
CA PHE A 14 4.04 11.32 -4.46
C PHE A 14 3.73 11.00 -2.99
N PHE A 15 3.86 11.96 -2.08
CA PHE A 15 3.51 11.76 -0.67
C PHE A 15 2.03 11.45 -0.47
N PHE A 16 1.15 12.16 -1.17
CA PHE A 16 -0.29 11.90 -1.13
C PHE A 16 -0.61 10.48 -1.62
N PHE A 17 -0.05 10.10 -2.78
CA PHE A 17 -0.23 8.77 -3.34
C PHE A 17 0.26 7.67 -2.40
N LYS A 18 1.46 7.84 -1.84
CA LYS A 18 2.08 6.91 -0.88
C LYS A 18 1.23 6.73 0.37
N LYS A 19 0.70 7.83 0.92
CA LYS A 19 0.02 7.84 2.22
C LYS A 19 -1.45 7.42 2.14
N PHE A 20 -2.16 7.83 1.09
CA PHE A 20 -3.61 7.67 1.01
C PHE A 20 -4.07 6.76 -0.13
N VAL A 21 -3.37 6.71 -1.26
CA VAL A 21 -3.89 6.01 -2.45
C VAL A 21 -3.38 4.58 -2.55
N TYR A 22 -2.08 4.35 -2.36
CA TYR A 22 -1.46 3.07 -2.70
C TYR A 22 -2.06 1.87 -1.94
N LEU A 23 -2.20 1.98 -0.62
CA LEU A 23 -2.74 0.88 0.19
C LEU A 23 -4.23 0.67 -0.02
N GLU A 24 -5.00 1.72 -0.29
CA GLU A 24 -6.42 1.61 -0.62
C GLU A 24 -6.63 0.85 -1.93
N VAL A 25 -5.89 1.24 -2.98
CA VAL A 25 -5.93 0.54 -4.27
C VAL A 25 -5.45 -0.91 -4.12
N LEU A 26 -4.38 -1.15 -3.35
CA LEU A 26 -3.91 -2.51 -3.08
C LEU A 26 -4.95 -3.34 -2.31
N ALA A 27 -5.66 -2.76 -1.34
CA ALA A 27 -6.73 -3.43 -0.61
C ALA A 27 -7.88 -3.81 -1.55
N VAL A 28 -8.28 -2.90 -2.45
CA VAL A 28 -9.30 -3.19 -3.47
C VAL A 28 -8.85 -4.34 -4.38
N LEU A 29 -7.62 -4.30 -4.90
CA LEU A 29 -7.06 -5.37 -5.72
C LEU A 29 -7.04 -6.72 -4.99
N ALA A 30 -6.62 -6.72 -3.71
CA ALA A 30 -6.59 -7.89 -2.86
C ALA A 30 -7.99 -8.46 -2.59
N ALA A 31 -8.97 -7.60 -2.30
CA ALA A 31 -10.36 -7.99 -2.11
C ALA A 31 -10.97 -8.58 -3.38
N LEU A 32 -10.75 -7.95 -4.55
CA LEU A 32 -11.19 -8.47 -5.84
C LEU A 32 -10.58 -9.85 -6.12
N ARG A 33 -9.28 -10.02 -5.84
CA ARG A 33 -8.60 -11.31 -6.00
C ARG A 33 -9.17 -12.38 -5.07
N LEU A 34 -9.57 -12.03 -3.85
CA LEU A 34 -10.24 -12.96 -2.92
C LEU A 34 -11.63 -13.37 -3.37
N ALA A 35 -12.39 -12.43 -3.97
CA ALA A 35 -13.74 -12.67 -4.45
C ALA A 35 -13.77 -13.58 -5.68
N VAL A 36 -12.80 -13.39 -6.59
CA VAL A 36 -12.75 -14.12 -7.88
C VAL A 36 -11.84 -15.36 -7.83
N GLY A 37 -10.82 -15.35 -6.97
CA GLY A 37 -9.84 -16.42 -6.85
C GLY A 37 -10.39 -17.70 -6.23
N GLN A 38 -9.95 -18.86 -6.73
CA GLN A 38 -10.27 -20.18 -6.16
C GLN A 38 -8.99 -20.88 -5.69
N GLY A 39 -9.06 -21.59 -4.56
CA GLY A 39 -7.96 -22.41 -4.02
C GLY A 39 -6.96 -21.66 -3.14
N ILE A 40 -5.77 -22.27 -2.97
CA ILE A 40 -4.73 -21.85 -2.00
C ILE A 40 -4.17 -20.46 -2.29
N ALA A 41 -4.27 -19.99 -3.54
CA ALA A 41 -3.83 -18.66 -3.97
C ALA A 41 -4.60 -17.49 -3.30
N ARG A 42 -5.71 -17.78 -2.60
CA ARG A 42 -6.46 -16.80 -1.82
C ARG A 42 -5.73 -16.38 -0.54
N TRP A 43 -4.90 -17.24 0.04
CA TRP A 43 -4.23 -16.94 1.31
C TRP A 43 -3.27 -15.74 1.21
N PRO A 44 -2.37 -15.65 0.22
CA PRO A 44 -1.53 -14.46 0.06
C PRO A 44 -2.36 -13.20 -0.19
N ALA A 45 -3.44 -13.28 -0.97
CA ALA A 45 -4.34 -12.14 -1.18
C ALA A 45 -5.04 -11.71 0.12
N LEU A 46 -5.42 -12.65 1.00
CA LEU A 46 -6.00 -12.35 2.30
C LEU A 46 -5.01 -11.65 3.21
N VAL A 47 -3.77 -12.16 3.28
CA VAL A 47 -2.72 -11.55 4.10
C VAL A 47 -2.41 -10.15 3.59
N ALA A 48 -2.27 -9.97 2.27
CA ALA A 48 -2.05 -8.66 1.67
C ALA A 48 -3.21 -7.68 1.96
N LEU A 49 -4.47 -8.15 1.89
CA LEU A 49 -5.64 -7.35 2.22
C LEU A 49 -5.58 -6.89 3.68
N LEU A 50 -5.34 -7.81 4.62
CA LEU A 50 -5.28 -7.48 6.05
C LEU A 50 -4.16 -6.49 6.36
N MET A 51 -2.98 -6.66 5.75
CA MET A 51 -1.88 -5.71 5.91
C MET A 51 -2.21 -4.34 5.32
N ALA A 52 -2.81 -4.29 4.13
CA ALA A 52 -3.21 -3.04 3.49
C ALA A 52 -4.27 -2.30 4.32
N LEU A 53 -5.30 -3.01 4.79
CA LEU A 53 -6.32 -2.45 5.68
C LEU A 53 -5.71 -1.99 7.02
N GLY A 54 -4.76 -2.73 7.58
CA GLY A 54 -4.04 -2.31 8.79
C GLY A 54 -3.27 -1.01 8.58
N GLY A 55 -2.62 -0.84 7.43
CA GLY A 55 -1.96 0.43 7.09
C GLY A 55 -2.93 1.58 6.87
N VAL A 56 -4.04 1.36 6.13
CA VAL A 56 -5.11 2.37 5.96
C VAL A 56 -5.70 2.77 7.31
N ALA A 57 -6.02 1.80 8.17
CA ALA A 57 -6.52 2.04 9.51
C ALA A 57 -5.52 2.85 10.35
N THR A 58 -4.21 2.60 10.21
CA THR A 58 -3.18 3.38 10.92
C THR A 58 -3.11 4.82 10.42
N VAL A 59 -3.32 5.07 9.12
CA VAL A 59 -3.37 6.44 8.56
C VAL A 59 -4.60 7.20 9.04
N LEU A 60 -5.75 6.51 9.17
CA LEU A 60 -7.03 7.12 9.52
C LEU A 60 -7.31 7.14 11.03
N ALA A 61 -6.65 6.29 11.83
CA ALA A 61 -6.87 6.18 13.27
C ALA A 61 -6.78 7.52 14.03
N PRO A 62 -5.84 8.44 13.73
CA PRO A 62 -5.79 9.75 14.38
C PRO A 62 -7.04 10.60 14.12
N ALA A 63 -7.66 10.49 12.94
CA ALA A 63 -8.89 11.23 12.63
C ALA A 63 -10.09 10.72 13.46
N ALA A 64 -10.03 9.48 13.94
CA ALA A 64 -11.01 8.88 14.84
C ALA A 64 -10.63 8.97 16.33
N GLY A 65 -9.50 9.61 16.68
CA GLY A 65 -9.00 9.68 18.06
C GLY A 65 -8.42 8.37 18.60
N LEU A 66 -8.02 7.43 17.73
CA LEU A 66 -7.53 6.08 18.08
C LEU A 66 -6.01 5.94 17.96
N ASN A 67 -5.24 6.93 18.40
CA ASN A 67 -3.81 7.07 18.15
C ASN A 67 -2.88 6.83 19.37
N GLU A 68 -3.42 6.35 20.50
CA GLU A 68 -2.62 6.19 21.74
C GLU A 68 -2.32 4.73 22.11
N GLY A 69 -3.03 3.76 21.50
CA GLY A 69 -2.86 2.35 21.84
C GLY A 69 -1.50 1.76 21.43
N PRO A 70 -0.97 0.75 22.15
CA PRO A 70 0.32 0.13 21.84
C PRO A 70 0.37 -0.52 20.45
N LEU A 71 -0.79 -1.00 19.96
CA LEU A 71 -0.94 -1.51 18.60
C LEU A 71 -0.76 -0.41 17.56
N TYR A 72 -1.40 0.75 17.76
CA TYR A 72 -1.23 1.90 16.89
C TYR A 72 0.23 2.37 16.88
N VAL A 73 0.86 2.51 18.06
CA VAL A 73 2.26 2.96 18.14
C VAL A 73 3.20 2.03 17.38
N SER A 74 3.00 0.72 17.50
CA SER A 74 3.81 -0.27 16.78
C SER A 74 3.57 -0.22 15.27
N ALA A 75 2.31 -0.13 14.85
CA ALA A 75 1.94 -0.01 13.43
C ALA A 75 2.46 1.30 12.83
N ALA A 76 2.31 2.43 13.53
CA ALA A 76 2.81 3.74 13.12
C ALA A 76 4.34 3.76 13.00
N ARG A 77 5.06 3.09 13.92
CA ARG A 77 6.52 2.91 13.82
C ARG A 77 6.89 2.12 12.57
N PHE A 78 6.21 1.00 12.30
CA PHE A 78 6.44 0.23 11.08
C PHE A 78 6.13 1.06 9.82
N MET A 79 5.04 1.84 9.85
CA MET A 79 4.70 2.79 8.78
C MET A 79 5.69 3.93 8.59
N GLY A 80 6.52 4.24 9.58
CA GLY A 80 7.61 5.21 9.48
C GLY A 80 8.96 4.61 9.04
N GLN A 81 9.15 3.30 9.16
CA GLN A 81 10.41 2.65 8.79
C GLN A 81 10.73 2.81 7.30
N SER A 82 12.02 2.95 6.95
CA SER A 82 12.46 3.15 5.55
C SER A 82 11.75 4.31 4.83
N GLY A 83 11.46 5.39 5.56
CA GLY A 83 10.66 6.51 5.07
C GLY A 83 9.20 6.14 4.75
N GLY A 84 8.70 5.00 5.25
CA GLY A 84 7.37 4.45 4.99
C GLY A 84 7.25 3.56 3.75
N MET A 85 8.36 3.16 3.13
CA MET A 85 8.34 2.24 1.99
C MET A 85 8.05 0.80 2.38
N ALA A 86 8.59 0.32 3.49
CA ALA A 86 8.35 -1.04 3.99
C ALA A 86 6.85 -1.35 4.12
N ALA A 87 6.07 -0.40 4.62
CA ALA A 87 4.62 -0.54 4.78
C ALA A 87 3.86 -0.67 3.45
N LEU A 88 4.44 -0.24 2.33
CA LEU A 88 3.85 -0.41 0.99
C LEU A 88 4.40 -1.65 0.28
N LEU A 89 5.69 -1.89 0.39
CA LEU A 89 6.39 -2.96 -0.33
C LEU A 89 6.08 -4.33 0.26
N VAL A 90 5.97 -4.48 1.58
CA VAL A 90 5.68 -5.77 2.21
C VAL A 90 4.30 -6.32 1.79
N PRO A 91 3.19 -5.56 1.90
CA PRO A 91 1.89 -6.03 1.43
C PRO A 91 1.87 -6.27 -0.08
N SER A 92 2.58 -5.42 -0.83
CA SER A 92 2.72 -5.55 -2.29
C SER A 92 3.43 -6.84 -2.70
N ALA A 93 4.52 -7.19 -2.03
CA ALA A 93 5.25 -8.44 -2.25
C ALA A 93 4.38 -9.66 -1.90
N VAL A 94 3.64 -9.60 -0.79
CA VAL A 94 2.70 -10.67 -0.41
C VAL A 94 1.59 -10.82 -1.45
N PHE A 95 1.05 -9.71 -1.96
CA PHE A 95 0.06 -9.76 -3.04
C PHE A 95 0.65 -10.35 -4.32
N LEU A 96 1.92 -10.06 -4.63
CA LEU A 96 2.62 -10.60 -5.80
C LEU A 96 2.72 -12.13 -5.75
N ILE A 97 2.83 -12.75 -4.57
CA ILE A 97 2.80 -14.21 -4.44
C ILE A 97 1.48 -14.80 -4.97
N SER A 98 0.37 -14.05 -4.86
CA SER A 98 -0.94 -14.48 -5.40
C SER A 98 -1.02 -14.48 -6.94
N THR A 99 -0.08 -13.80 -7.62
CA THR A 99 -0.08 -13.67 -9.09
C THR A 99 0.60 -14.86 -9.78
N ILE A 100 1.47 -15.59 -9.07
CA ILE A 100 2.22 -16.75 -9.57
C ILE A 100 1.31 -17.95 -9.90
N THR A 101 0.03 -17.93 -9.47
CA THR A 101 -0.88 -19.05 -9.68
C THR A 101 -1.36 -19.17 -11.14
N PRO A 102 -1.11 -20.29 -11.85
CA PRO A 102 -1.34 -20.42 -13.31
C PRO A 102 -2.80 -20.29 -13.78
N ARG A 103 -3.78 -20.32 -12.86
CA ARG A 103 -5.23 -20.29 -13.17
C ARG A 103 -5.88 -18.92 -12.95
N ALA A 104 -5.08 -17.85 -12.88
CA ALA A 104 -5.57 -16.50 -12.66
C ALA A 104 -6.44 -15.99 -13.82
N ARG A 105 -7.76 -16.17 -13.71
CA ARG A 105 -8.72 -15.31 -14.41
C ARG A 105 -8.48 -13.89 -13.87
N TRP A 106 -8.47 -12.89 -14.76
CA TRP A 106 -8.27 -11.45 -14.44
C TRP A 106 -6.81 -11.03 -14.20
N ARG A 107 -5.92 -11.38 -15.15
CA ARG A 107 -4.52 -10.91 -15.18
C ARG A 107 -4.36 -9.39 -15.19
N TRP A 108 -5.39 -8.63 -15.55
CA TRP A 108 -5.35 -7.18 -15.48
C TRP A 108 -5.14 -6.66 -14.04
N LEU A 109 -5.57 -7.39 -13.02
CA LEU A 109 -5.27 -7.07 -11.61
C LEU A 109 -3.76 -7.11 -11.34
N ASP A 110 -3.09 -8.11 -11.92
CA ASP A 110 -1.65 -8.31 -11.77
C ASP A 110 -0.89 -7.21 -12.54
N ILE A 111 -1.37 -6.85 -13.75
CA ILE A 111 -0.81 -5.73 -14.53
C ILE A 111 -0.96 -4.41 -13.79
N LEU A 112 -2.15 -4.12 -13.25
CA LEU A 112 -2.42 -2.88 -12.52
C LEU A 112 -1.55 -2.80 -11.27
N HIS A 113 -1.40 -3.90 -10.53
CA HIS A 113 -0.50 -3.98 -9.38
C HIS A 113 0.96 -3.73 -9.77
N LEU A 114 1.44 -4.36 -10.84
CA LEU A 114 2.82 -4.17 -11.32
C LEU A 114 3.08 -2.75 -11.80
N LEU A 115 2.12 -2.13 -12.50
CA LEU A 115 2.23 -0.74 -12.94
C LEU A 115 2.28 0.20 -11.74
N MET A 116 1.43 -0.04 -10.73
CA MET A 116 1.41 0.73 -9.50
C MET A 116 2.73 0.59 -8.72
N LEU A 117 3.26 -0.64 -8.60
CA LEU A 117 4.53 -0.91 -7.93
C LEU A 117 5.72 -0.31 -8.68
N ALA A 118 5.75 -0.43 -10.01
CA ALA A 118 6.79 0.16 -10.85
C ALA A 118 6.77 1.69 -10.75
N GLY A 119 5.58 2.30 -10.83
CA GLY A 119 5.41 3.75 -10.65
C GLY A 119 5.88 4.21 -9.28
N LEU A 120 5.54 3.47 -8.21
CA LEU A 120 6.02 3.77 -6.86
C LEU A 120 7.55 3.72 -6.76
N LEU A 121 8.18 2.67 -7.31
CA LEU A 121 9.64 2.49 -7.24
C LEU A 121 10.39 3.53 -8.08
N LEU A 122 9.89 3.84 -9.29
CA LEU A 122 10.46 4.87 -10.16
C LEU A 122 10.36 6.25 -9.52
N ALA A 123 9.20 6.61 -8.97
CA ALA A 123 9.03 7.87 -8.28
C ALA A 123 9.90 7.95 -7.01
N TRP A 124 10.03 6.85 -6.27
CA TRP A 124 10.92 6.81 -5.12
C TRP A 124 12.39 6.99 -5.50
N TRP A 125 12.85 6.35 -6.58
CA TRP A 125 14.21 6.52 -7.10
C TRP A 125 14.47 7.94 -7.62
N TRP A 126 13.46 8.58 -8.20
CA TRP A 126 13.59 9.95 -8.74
C TRP A 126 13.62 11.01 -7.64
N ILE A 127 12.81 10.84 -6.59
CA ILE A 127 12.59 11.85 -5.53
C ILE A 127 13.52 11.64 -4.32
N GLY A 128 13.92 10.39 -4.05
CA GLY A 128 14.75 10.01 -2.90
C GLY A 128 16.24 10.21 -3.14
#